data_AF-A0A957TCA4-F1
#
_entry.id   AF-A0A957TCA4-F1
#
_cell.length_a   1.000
_cell.length_b   1.000
_cell.length_c   1.000
_cell.angle_alpha   90.00
_cell.angle_beta   90.00
_cell.angle_gamma   90.00
#
_symmetry.space_group_name_H-M   'P 1'
#
loop_
_entity.id
_entity.type
_entity.pdbx_description
1 polymer ?
#
loop_
_entity_poly.entity_id
_entity_poly.type
_entity_poly.pdbx_seq_one_letter_code
_entity_poly.pdbx_strand_id
1 'polypeptide(L)'
;VFGKSPFAAIAANAKIMFDVLWTQSDAFPWNFVEPFGYFYKITFPLILFGFLLTLPFKFVKENRPERWLIAAWMLASFAVGIIHPVNLTRFNLVFTPILLCIALLFVDIDKRLPHITPIVVVIFSIAFIFFNRAYHGDEYRKVTSAIFNEGIIPAIEYATDKSDSLICFTDQQYSLYIYVLLTQKYHPSEYINDLEWIDPIDPADPARTLLALKQFRFKPDDCLSDPQAAYILTLKETPPNPDIEYKDKKFTKFVVWLPK
;
A
#
# COMPACT_ATOMS: atom_id res chain seq x y z
N VAL A 1 14.09 2.67 19.77
CA VAL A 1 14.77 2.01 18.63
C VAL A 1 15.44 0.70 19.02
N PHE A 2 15.90 0.53 20.27
CA PHE A 2 16.02 -0.80 20.86
C PHE A 2 15.23 -0.79 22.17
N GLY A 3 14.42 -1.82 22.41
CA GLY A 3 13.82 -2.04 23.74
C GLY A 3 14.89 -2.41 24.76
N LYS A 4 14.51 -3.11 25.85
CA LYS A 4 15.43 -3.52 26.92
C LYS A 4 16.58 -4.46 26.46
N SER A 5 16.55 -5.00 25.24
CA SER A 5 17.63 -5.81 24.65
C SER A 5 17.77 -5.60 23.14
N PRO A 6 18.89 -5.00 22.66
CA PRO A 6 19.15 -4.80 21.24
C PRO A 6 19.23 -6.10 20.43
N PHE A 7 19.84 -7.14 20.99
CA PHE A 7 19.94 -8.45 20.33
C PHE A 7 18.58 -9.14 20.17
N ALA A 8 17.68 -8.98 21.15
CA ALA A 8 16.33 -9.51 21.05
C ALA A 8 15.53 -8.80 19.94
N ALA A 9 15.70 -7.49 19.79
CA ALA A 9 15.06 -6.72 18.72
C ALA A 9 15.60 -7.13 17.32
N ILE A 10 16.92 -7.31 17.19
CA ILE A 10 17.57 -7.83 15.99
C ILE A 10 17.01 -9.22 15.62
N ALA A 11 16.92 -10.13 16.59
CA ALA A 11 16.38 -11.47 16.36
C ALA A 11 14.89 -11.43 15.96
N ALA A 12 14.10 -10.57 16.59
CA ALA A 12 12.69 -10.39 16.24
C ALA A 12 12.53 -9.84 14.81
N ASN A 13 13.29 -8.81 14.44
CA ASN A 13 13.27 -8.25 13.09
C ASN A 13 13.72 -9.27 12.03
N ALA A 14 14.77 -10.03 12.32
CA ALA A 14 15.25 -11.09 11.43
C ALA A 14 14.17 -12.16 11.20
N LYS A 15 13.45 -12.57 12.26
CA LYS A 15 12.32 -13.49 12.16
C LYS A 15 11.20 -12.91 11.30
N ILE A 16 10.77 -11.67 11.56
CA ILE A 16 9.70 -11.01 10.78
C ILE A 16 10.10 -10.93 9.30
N MET A 17 11.33 -10.52 9.01
CA MET A 17 11.81 -10.41 7.64
C MET A 17 11.88 -11.76 6.93
N PHE A 18 12.31 -12.82 7.63
CA PHE A 18 12.28 -14.18 7.08
C PHE A 18 10.83 -14.62 6.82
N ASP A 19 9.93 -14.40 7.78
CA ASP A 19 8.51 -14.75 7.65
C ASP A 19 7.88 -14.02 6.46
N VAL A 20 8.16 -12.72 6.28
CA VAL A 20 7.68 -11.91 5.13
C VAL A 20 8.27 -12.39 3.81
N LEU A 21 9.56 -12.73 3.76
CA LEU A 21 10.19 -13.27 2.55
C LEU A 21 9.65 -14.65 2.16
N TRP A 22 9.38 -15.49 3.16
CA TRP A 22 8.89 -16.85 2.97
C TRP A 22 7.42 -16.86 2.58
N THR A 23 6.58 -16.13 3.32
CA THR A 23 5.14 -16.06 3.05
C THR A 23 4.81 -15.14 1.87
N GLN A 24 5.70 -14.20 1.57
CA GLN A 24 5.49 -13.11 0.61
C GLN A 24 4.21 -12.32 0.89
N SER A 25 3.92 -12.10 2.18
CA SER A 25 2.76 -11.39 2.68
C SER A 25 3.12 -10.58 3.93
N ASP A 26 2.56 -9.39 4.06
CA ASP A 26 2.67 -8.48 5.21
C ASP A 26 1.30 -8.19 5.84
N ALA A 27 0.30 -9.03 5.55
CA ALA A 27 -1.10 -8.86 5.92
C ALA A 27 -1.81 -7.63 5.30
N PHE A 28 -1.11 -6.79 4.52
CA PHE A 28 -1.72 -5.67 3.81
C PHE A 28 -2.10 -6.08 2.38
N PRO A 29 -3.39 -6.29 2.09
CA PRO A 29 -3.84 -6.92 0.84
C PRO A 29 -3.63 -6.05 -0.41
N TRP A 30 -3.24 -4.79 -0.26
CA TRP A 30 -2.85 -3.94 -1.39
C TRP A 30 -1.41 -4.17 -1.85
N ASN A 31 -0.58 -4.90 -1.07
CA ASN A 31 0.82 -5.15 -1.41
C ASN A 31 1.04 -6.49 -2.13
N PHE A 32 0.10 -7.42 -2.06
CA PHE A 32 0.22 -8.75 -2.67
C PHE A 32 -1.14 -9.30 -3.10
N VAL A 33 -1.13 -10.35 -3.93
CA VAL A 33 -2.32 -11.11 -4.35
C VAL A 33 -2.12 -12.56 -3.98
N GLU A 34 -3.02 -13.15 -3.20
CA GLU A 34 -2.99 -14.60 -2.94
C GLU A 34 -3.48 -15.39 -4.16
N PRO A 35 -2.92 -16.59 -4.44
CA PRO A 35 -1.83 -17.26 -3.72
C PRO A 35 -0.40 -16.85 -4.13
N PHE A 36 -0.23 -15.79 -4.92
CA PHE A 36 1.02 -15.47 -5.63
C PHE A 36 2.08 -14.80 -4.75
N GLY A 37 1.69 -13.91 -3.82
CA GLY A 37 2.64 -13.10 -3.05
C GLY A 37 3.27 -11.96 -3.89
N TYR A 38 4.38 -11.39 -3.42
CA TYR A 38 5.09 -10.29 -4.09
C TYR A 38 5.73 -10.68 -5.43
N PHE A 39 6.34 -11.88 -5.50
CA PHE A 39 7.21 -12.28 -6.61
C PHE A 39 6.87 -13.66 -7.17
N TYR A 40 5.67 -14.18 -6.92
CA TYR A 40 5.34 -15.61 -7.05
C TYR A 40 6.11 -16.44 -6.01
N LYS A 41 5.42 -17.11 -5.08
CA LYS A 41 6.05 -17.92 -4.01
C LYS A 41 7.11 -18.92 -4.53
N ILE A 42 6.95 -19.42 -5.75
CA ILE A 42 7.91 -20.31 -6.42
C ILE A 42 9.29 -19.68 -6.70
N THR A 43 9.40 -18.35 -6.75
CA THR A 43 10.67 -17.68 -6.99
C THR A 43 11.56 -17.64 -5.76
N PHE A 44 11.03 -17.85 -4.55
CA PHE A 44 11.82 -17.74 -3.33
C PHE A 44 13.04 -18.69 -3.31
N PRO A 45 12.91 -19.99 -3.64
CA PRO A 45 14.07 -20.86 -3.83
C PRO A 45 15.05 -20.36 -4.91
N LEU A 46 14.54 -19.77 -6.00
CA LEU A 46 15.35 -19.25 -7.10
C LEU A 46 16.21 -18.05 -6.66
N ILE A 47 15.68 -17.21 -5.76
CA ILE A 47 16.44 -16.10 -5.16
C ILE A 47 17.66 -16.63 -4.43
N LEU A 48 17.51 -17.72 -3.66
CA LEU A 48 18.63 -18.34 -2.93
C LEU A 48 19.70 -18.85 -3.89
N PHE A 49 19.32 -19.55 -4.95
CA PHE A 49 20.26 -20.00 -5.98
C PHE A 49 20.95 -18.83 -6.68
N GLY A 50 20.19 -17.80 -7.06
CA GLY A 50 20.73 -16.57 -7.66
C GLY A 50 21.73 -15.87 -6.76
N PHE A 51 21.41 -15.75 -5.46
CA PHE A 51 22.32 -15.18 -4.47
C PHE A 51 23.60 -16.02 -4.30
N LEU A 52 23.50 -17.35 -4.26
CA LEU A 52 24.70 -18.20 -4.20
C LEU A 52 25.61 -18.00 -5.42
N LEU A 53 25.07 -17.71 -6.60
CA LEU A 53 25.86 -17.41 -7.80
C LEU A 53 26.57 -16.05 -7.74
N THR A 54 26.13 -15.14 -6.86
CA THR A 54 26.80 -13.85 -6.63
C THR A 54 28.03 -13.96 -5.75
N LEU A 55 28.10 -15.00 -4.93
CA LEU A 55 29.19 -15.21 -3.97
C LEU A 55 30.42 -15.84 -4.64
N PRO A 56 31.64 -15.56 -4.14
CA PRO A 56 32.90 -16.05 -4.70
C PRO A 56 33.18 -17.52 -4.35
N PHE A 57 32.24 -18.41 -4.64
CA PHE A 57 32.50 -19.84 -4.48
C PHE A 57 33.46 -20.32 -5.56
N LYS A 58 34.26 -21.35 -5.25
CA LYS A 58 35.25 -21.97 -6.17
C LYS A 58 34.69 -22.40 -7.54
N PHE A 59 33.37 -22.49 -7.68
CA PHE A 59 32.67 -22.84 -8.93
C PHE A 59 32.43 -21.64 -9.87
N VAL A 60 32.61 -20.39 -9.40
CA VAL A 60 32.52 -19.16 -10.21
C VAL A 60 33.94 -18.68 -10.52
N LYS A 61 34.50 -19.19 -11.63
CA LYS A 61 35.90 -18.96 -12.02
C LYS A 61 36.23 -17.51 -12.43
N GLU A 62 35.23 -16.68 -12.69
CA GLU A 62 35.43 -15.29 -13.12
C GLU A 62 35.03 -14.33 -11.99
N ASN A 63 36.02 -13.54 -11.55
CA ASN A 63 35.77 -12.44 -10.64
C ASN A 63 35.05 -11.31 -11.37
N ARG A 64 33.71 -11.36 -11.36
CA ARG A 64 32.85 -10.36 -12.00
C ARG A 64 32.37 -9.35 -10.96
N PRO A 65 32.85 -8.09 -10.97
CA PRO A 65 32.53 -7.10 -9.94
C PRO A 65 31.02 -6.82 -9.83
N GLU A 66 30.26 -7.03 -10.89
CA GLU A 66 28.80 -6.86 -10.93
C GLU A 66 28.09 -7.85 -9.99
N ARG A 67 28.60 -9.09 -9.89
CA ARG A 67 28.04 -10.10 -8.97
C ARG A 67 28.26 -9.70 -7.52
N TRP A 68 29.45 -9.19 -7.21
CA TRP A 68 29.76 -8.68 -5.88
C TRP A 68 28.91 -7.48 -5.49
N LEU A 69 28.60 -6.59 -6.44
CA LEU A 69 27.69 -5.47 -6.20
C LEU A 69 26.30 -5.96 -5.81
N ILE A 70 25.75 -6.96 -6.51
CA ILE A 70 24.45 -7.56 -6.17
C ILE A 70 24.50 -8.22 -4.79
N ALA A 71 25.56 -8.97 -4.48
CA ALA A 71 25.75 -9.60 -3.17
C ALA A 71 25.80 -8.56 -2.04
N ALA A 72 26.61 -7.50 -2.22
CA ALA A 72 26.77 -6.43 -1.26
C ALA A 72 25.46 -5.66 -1.05
N TRP A 73 24.71 -5.37 -2.12
CA TRP A 73 23.40 -4.72 -2.03
C TRP A 73 22.39 -5.61 -1.31
N MET A 74 22.33 -6.90 -1.64
CA MET A 74 21.46 -7.85 -0.94
C MET A 74 21.78 -7.84 0.56
N LEU A 75 23.04 -8.01 0.94
CA LEU A 75 23.49 -8.01 2.34
C LEU A 75 23.21 -6.68 3.05
N ALA A 76 23.43 -5.54 2.39
CA ALA A 76 23.13 -4.22 2.94
C ALA A 76 21.63 -4.05 3.19
N SER A 77 20.78 -4.50 2.26
CA SER A 77 19.31 -4.46 2.40
C SER A 77 18.84 -5.31 3.57
N PHE A 78 19.41 -6.51 3.72
CA PHE A 78 19.17 -7.39 4.86
C PHE A 78 19.63 -6.75 6.18
N ALA A 79 20.81 -6.13 6.21
CA ALA A 79 21.30 -5.45 7.40
C ALA A 79 20.36 -4.31 7.84
N VAL A 80 19.88 -3.50 6.89
CA VAL A 80 18.89 -2.45 7.15
C VAL A 80 17.59 -3.03 7.70
N GLY A 81 17.09 -4.11 7.10
CA GLY A 81 15.86 -4.79 7.54
C GLY A 81 15.95 -5.43 8.93
N ILE A 82 17.15 -5.86 9.36
CA ILE A 82 17.36 -6.44 10.70
C ILE A 82 17.53 -5.34 11.76
N ILE A 83 18.20 -4.24 11.43
CA ILE A 83 18.50 -3.14 12.38
C ILE A 83 17.27 -2.28 12.65
N HIS A 84 16.47 -1.99 11.63
CA HIS A 84 15.25 -1.21 11.77
C HIS A 84 14.02 -2.11 11.91
N PRO A 85 12.97 -1.66 12.65
CA PRO A 85 11.68 -2.34 12.63
C PRO A 85 11.23 -2.54 11.19
N VAL A 86 10.90 -3.77 10.84
CA VAL A 86 10.51 -4.15 9.48
C VAL A 86 9.20 -3.44 9.14
N ASN A 87 9.28 -2.44 8.27
CA ASN A 87 8.15 -1.79 7.61
C ASN A 87 8.28 -2.09 6.12
N LEU A 88 7.21 -2.48 5.43
CA LEU A 88 7.28 -2.89 4.03
C LEU A 88 7.97 -1.83 3.14
N THR A 89 7.70 -0.55 3.39
CA THR A 89 8.34 0.55 2.64
C THR A 89 9.87 0.56 2.77
N ARG A 90 10.39 0.12 3.92
CA ARG A 90 11.83 -0.03 4.16
C ARG A 90 12.38 -1.37 3.65
N PHE A 91 11.55 -2.40 3.69
CA PHE A 91 11.86 -3.72 3.14
C PHE A 91 11.96 -3.70 1.61
N ASN A 92 11.25 -2.82 0.91
CA ASN A 92 11.35 -2.66 -0.55
C ASN A 92 12.79 -2.47 -1.07
N LEU A 93 13.74 -2.06 -0.22
CA LEU A 93 15.15 -2.00 -0.57
C LEU A 93 15.71 -3.37 -1.04
N VAL A 94 15.21 -4.48 -0.48
CA VAL A 94 15.63 -5.85 -0.85
C VAL A 94 15.01 -6.34 -2.16
N PHE A 95 13.94 -5.70 -2.65
CA PHE A 95 13.21 -6.16 -3.84
C PHE A 95 14.07 -6.09 -5.10
N THR A 96 14.83 -5.02 -5.25
CA THR A 96 15.70 -4.86 -6.42
C THR A 96 16.82 -5.92 -6.47
N PRO A 97 17.63 -6.14 -5.41
CA PRO A 97 18.65 -7.19 -5.44
C PRO A 97 18.03 -8.60 -5.55
N ILE A 98 16.81 -8.83 -5.04
CA ILE A 98 16.06 -10.08 -5.27
C ILE A 98 15.83 -10.34 -6.76
N LEU A 99 15.29 -9.36 -7.49
CA LEU A 99 15.03 -9.48 -8.92
C LEU A 99 16.32 -9.70 -9.71
N LEU A 100 17.40 -9.02 -9.32
CA LEU A 100 18.72 -9.19 -9.95
C LEU A 100 19.30 -10.59 -9.71
N CYS A 101 19.13 -11.17 -8.52
CA CYS A 101 19.52 -12.56 -8.25
C CYS A 101 18.77 -13.55 -9.14
N ILE A 102 17.45 -13.38 -9.30
CA ILE A 102 16.63 -14.22 -10.18
C ILE A 102 17.08 -14.06 -11.64
N ALA A 103 17.31 -12.83 -12.09
CA ALA A 103 17.78 -12.55 -13.44
C ALA A 103 19.15 -13.19 -13.71
N LEU A 104 20.09 -13.06 -12.77
CA LEU A 104 21.42 -13.67 -12.87
C LEU A 104 21.33 -15.20 -13.00
N LEU A 105 20.46 -15.83 -12.19
CA LEU A 105 20.22 -17.26 -12.28
C LEU A 105 19.75 -17.66 -13.69
N PHE A 106 18.77 -16.96 -14.26
CA PHE A 106 18.27 -17.28 -15.59
C PHE A 106 19.28 -17.03 -16.70
N VAL A 107 20.11 -15.98 -16.59
CA VAL A 107 21.22 -15.75 -17.54
C VAL A 107 22.24 -16.90 -17.51
N ASP A 108 22.57 -17.41 -16.33
CA ASP A 108 23.50 -18.53 -16.20
C ASP A 108 22.86 -19.87 -16.62
N ILE A 109 21.57 -20.08 -16.37
CA ILE A 109 20.80 -21.24 -16.88
C ILE A 109 20.77 -21.22 -18.40
N ASP A 110 20.46 -20.09 -19.03
CA ASP A 110 20.36 -19.98 -20.49
C ASP A 110 21.67 -20.34 -21.20
N LYS A 111 22.81 -19.87 -20.65
CA LYS A 111 24.14 -20.22 -21.17
C LYS A 111 24.49 -21.70 -21.07
N ARG A 112 23.99 -22.41 -20.06
CA ARG A 112 24.32 -23.82 -19.80
C ARG A 112 23.30 -24.78 -20.38
N LEU A 113 22.02 -24.40 -20.37
CA LEU A 113 20.85 -25.20 -20.65
C LEU A 113 19.81 -24.34 -21.40
N PRO A 114 20.09 -23.86 -22.62
CA PRO A 114 19.23 -22.91 -23.34
C PRO A 114 17.83 -23.45 -23.63
N HIS A 115 17.66 -24.76 -23.69
CA HIS A 115 16.35 -25.41 -23.85
C HIS A 115 15.44 -25.27 -22.62
N ILE A 116 15.96 -24.93 -21.44
CA ILE A 116 15.17 -24.70 -20.23
C ILE A 116 14.50 -23.32 -20.23
N THR A 117 15.17 -22.31 -20.79
CA THR A 117 14.65 -20.94 -20.89
C THR A 117 13.23 -20.85 -21.45
N PRO A 118 12.88 -21.46 -22.61
CA PRO A 118 11.51 -21.40 -23.11
C PRO A 118 10.50 -22.09 -22.17
N ILE A 119 10.89 -23.17 -21.48
CA ILE A 119 10.02 -23.85 -20.50
C ILE A 119 9.71 -22.92 -19.33
N VAL A 120 10.73 -22.24 -18.80
CA VAL A 120 10.58 -21.25 -17.72
C VAL A 120 9.65 -20.12 -18.16
N VAL A 121 9.84 -19.57 -19.37
CA VAL A 121 8.98 -18.51 -19.91
C VAL A 121 7.52 -18.96 -19.99
N VAL A 122 7.26 -20.19 -20.47
CA VAL A 122 5.91 -20.75 -20.51
C VAL A 122 5.31 -20.87 -19.11
N ILE A 123 6.06 -21.38 -18.13
CA ILE A 123 5.60 -21.50 -16.73
C ILE A 123 5.23 -20.13 -16.14
N PHE A 124 6.10 -19.14 -16.29
CA PHE A 124 5.82 -17.78 -15.79
C PHE A 124 4.67 -17.11 -16.55
N SER A 125 4.51 -17.37 -17.84
CA SER A 125 3.37 -16.86 -18.63
C SER A 125 2.05 -17.45 -18.13
N ILE A 126 2.02 -18.76 -17.85
CA ILE A 126 0.86 -19.43 -17.26
C ILE A 126 0.56 -18.84 -15.87
N ALA A 127 1.58 -18.70 -15.02
CA ALA A 127 1.43 -18.09 -13.70
C ALA A 127 0.90 -16.64 -13.80
N PHE A 128 1.39 -15.87 -14.77
CA PHE A 128 0.93 -14.51 -15.03
C PHE A 128 -0.54 -14.45 -15.47
N ILE A 129 -1.00 -15.39 -16.31
CA ILE A 129 -2.42 -15.48 -16.68
C ILE A 129 -3.28 -15.75 -15.44
N PHE A 130 -2.89 -16.70 -14.59
CA PHE A 130 -3.60 -16.98 -13.35
C PHE A 130 -3.56 -15.78 -12.38
N PHE A 131 -2.43 -15.08 -12.28
CA PHE A 131 -2.31 -13.86 -11.51
C PHE A 131 -3.29 -12.79 -12.00
N ASN A 132 -3.35 -12.52 -13.31
CA ASN A 132 -4.28 -11.55 -13.87
C ASN A 132 -5.73 -11.90 -13.54
N ARG A 133 -6.09 -13.18 -13.66
CA ARG A 133 -7.43 -13.64 -13.29
C ARG A 133 -7.74 -13.41 -11.81
N ALA A 134 -6.78 -13.62 -10.91
CA ALA A 134 -6.96 -13.40 -9.48
C ALA A 134 -6.99 -11.90 -9.13
N TYR A 135 -6.09 -11.11 -9.69
CA TYR A 135 -5.98 -9.66 -9.47
C TYR A 135 -7.23 -8.92 -9.95
N HIS A 136 -7.78 -9.30 -11.11
CA HIS A 136 -9.03 -8.74 -11.63
C HIS A 136 -10.27 -9.50 -11.16
N GLY A 137 -10.12 -10.51 -10.31
CA GLY A 137 -11.22 -11.31 -9.80
C GLY A 137 -12.00 -10.62 -8.69
N ASP A 138 -13.24 -11.08 -8.47
CA ASP A 138 -14.14 -10.50 -7.47
C ASP A 138 -13.60 -10.60 -6.04
N GLU A 139 -12.84 -11.66 -5.71
CA GLU A 139 -12.28 -11.83 -4.38
C GLU A 139 -11.26 -10.75 -4.03
N TYR A 140 -10.32 -10.45 -4.94
CA TYR A 140 -9.36 -9.37 -4.72
C TYR A 140 -10.06 -8.01 -4.70
N ARG A 141 -11.03 -7.81 -5.60
CA ARG A 141 -11.85 -6.60 -5.63
C ARG A 141 -12.59 -6.35 -4.31
N LYS A 142 -13.22 -7.36 -3.72
CA LYS A 142 -13.96 -7.23 -2.43
C LYS A 142 -13.05 -6.73 -1.30
N VAL A 143 -11.82 -7.22 -1.24
CA VAL A 143 -10.87 -6.84 -0.19
C VAL A 143 -10.36 -5.41 -0.44
N THR A 144 -9.96 -5.12 -1.67
CA THR A 144 -9.41 -3.81 -2.03
C THR A 144 -10.47 -2.70 -2.00
N SER A 145 -11.72 -2.99 -2.40
CA SER A 145 -12.79 -1.99 -2.41
C SER A 145 -13.17 -1.48 -1.02
N ALA A 146 -13.12 -2.37 -0.02
CA ALA A 146 -13.33 -1.99 1.36
C ALA A 146 -12.25 -1.01 1.84
N ILE A 147 -11.00 -1.23 1.46
CA ILE A 147 -9.84 -0.45 1.93
C ILE A 147 -9.73 0.89 1.21
N PHE A 148 -9.96 0.90 -0.11
CA PHE A 148 -9.87 2.09 -0.94
C PHE A 148 -11.21 2.84 -1.07
N ASN A 149 -12.10 2.66 -0.09
CA ASN A 149 -13.32 3.44 0.03
C ASN A 149 -14.15 3.49 -1.25
N GLU A 150 -14.48 2.33 -1.83
CA GLU A 150 -15.27 2.27 -3.07
C GLU A 150 -16.55 3.11 -2.98
N GLY A 151 -16.75 3.95 -4.01
CA GLY A 151 -17.87 4.89 -4.07
C GLY A 151 -17.61 6.28 -3.48
N ILE A 152 -16.45 6.54 -2.86
CA ILE A 152 -16.16 7.86 -2.28
C ILE A 152 -16.01 8.97 -3.32
N ILE A 153 -15.31 8.71 -4.43
CA ILE A 153 -15.10 9.68 -5.52
C ILE A 153 -16.44 10.21 -6.05
N PRO A 154 -17.37 9.35 -6.54
CA PRO A 154 -18.64 9.84 -7.05
C PRO A 154 -19.53 10.44 -5.96
N ALA A 155 -19.35 10.07 -4.68
CA ALA A 155 -20.05 10.71 -3.57
C ALA A 155 -19.58 12.16 -3.36
N ILE A 156 -18.27 12.41 -3.41
CA ILE A 156 -17.68 13.75 -3.32
C ILE A 156 -18.15 14.61 -4.49
N GLU A 157 -18.06 14.09 -5.72
CA GLU A 157 -18.50 14.80 -6.92
C GLU A 157 -19.97 15.17 -6.84
N TYR A 158 -20.83 14.24 -6.41
CA TYR A 158 -22.25 14.49 -6.25
C TYR A 158 -22.57 15.51 -5.15
N ALA A 159 -21.89 15.44 -3.99
CA ALA A 159 -22.09 16.41 -2.92
C ALA A 159 -21.68 17.82 -3.35
N THR A 160 -20.55 17.93 -4.05
CA THR A 160 -20.01 19.21 -4.54
C THR A 160 -20.90 19.82 -5.63
N ASP A 161 -21.48 19.00 -6.52
CA ASP A 161 -22.41 19.46 -7.56
C ASP A 161 -23.78 19.90 -7.02
N LYS A 162 -24.11 19.52 -5.78
CA LYS A 162 -25.43 19.72 -5.19
C LYS A 162 -25.46 20.61 -3.95
N SER A 163 -24.30 21.00 -3.43
CA SER A 163 -24.18 21.88 -2.28
C SER A 163 -23.01 22.84 -2.45
N ASP A 164 -23.29 24.12 -2.24
CA ASP A 164 -22.29 25.19 -2.11
C ASP A 164 -21.89 25.43 -0.64
N SER A 165 -22.44 24.63 0.30
CA SER A 165 -22.20 24.75 1.75
C SER A 165 -21.09 23.82 2.23
N LEU A 166 -20.93 23.69 3.55
CA LEU A 166 -19.97 22.77 4.13
C LEU A 166 -20.31 21.32 3.75
N ILE A 167 -19.26 20.51 3.53
CA ILE A 167 -19.36 19.08 3.23
C ILE A 167 -18.58 18.32 4.31
N CYS A 168 -19.31 17.62 5.19
CA CYS A 168 -18.72 16.84 6.27
C CYS A 168 -18.61 15.36 5.92
N PHE A 169 -17.46 14.75 6.21
CA PHE A 169 -17.24 13.32 6.07
C PHE A 169 -17.44 12.57 7.39
N THR A 170 -17.69 11.26 7.29
CA THR A 170 -17.50 10.31 8.39
C THR A 170 -16.06 10.35 8.93
N ASP A 171 -15.92 10.13 10.23
CA ASP A 171 -14.63 9.98 10.92
C ASP A 171 -14.16 8.51 10.97
N GLN A 172 -14.97 7.56 10.49
CA GLN A 172 -14.68 6.13 10.54
C GLN A 172 -13.66 5.65 9.49
N GLN A 173 -13.33 6.49 8.51
CA GLN A 173 -12.44 6.13 7.42
C GLN A 173 -11.20 7.01 7.40
N TYR A 174 -10.04 6.38 7.29
CA TYR A 174 -8.78 7.08 7.27
C TYR A 174 -8.53 7.76 5.92
N SER A 175 -7.89 8.93 5.95
CA SER A 175 -7.37 9.63 4.76
C SER A 175 -8.38 9.96 3.65
N LEU A 176 -9.64 10.25 4.01
CA LEU A 176 -10.65 10.68 3.03
C LEU A 176 -10.26 11.96 2.26
N TYR A 177 -9.43 12.81 2.86
CA TYR A 177 -8.92 14.03 2.22
C TYR A 177 -8.16 13.79 0.93
N ILE A 178 -7.50 12.63 0.77
CA ILE A 178 -6.77 12.31 -0.46
C ILE A 178 -7.74 12.23 -1.65
N TYR A 179 -8.95 11.72 -1.43
CA TYR A 179 -9.99 11.65 -2.47
C TYR A 179 -10.55 13.03 -2.80
N VAL A 180 -10.63 13.94 -1.82
CA VAL A 180 -10.98 15.35 -2.07
C VAL A 180 -9.92 16.00 -2.96
N LEU A 181 -8.64 15.85 -2.64
CA LEU A 181 -7.56 16.40 -3.46
C LEU A 181 -7.56 15.84 -4.88
N LEU A 182 -7.81 14.54 -5.03
CA LEU A 182 -7.86 13.87 -6.33
C LEU A 182 -9.04 14.35 -7.19
N THR A 183 -10.20 14.58 -6.58
CA THR A 183 -11.42 14.98 -7.29
C THR A 183 -11.46 16.47 -7.59
N GLN A 184 -11.14 17.30 -6.61
CA GLN A 184 -11.25 18.75 -6.69
C GLN A 184 -10.08 19.40 -7.43
N LYS A 185 -8.94 18.72 -7.56
CA LYS A 185 -7.77 19.16 -8.34
C LYS A 185 -7.31 20.58 -8.00
N TYR A 186 -7.29 20.92 -6.70
CA TYR A 186 -6.86 22.23 -6.24
C TYR A 186 -5.45 22.56 -6.70
N HIS A 187 -5.22 23.83 -7.07
CA HIS A 187 -3.87 24.29 -7.35
C HIS A 187 -3.03 24.23 -6.06
N PRO A 188 -1.77 23.75 -6.09
CA PRO A 188 -0.95 23.60 -4.88
C PRO A 188 -0.78 24.89 -4.06
N SER A 189 -0.85 26.07 -4.69
CA SER A 189 -0.78 27.35 -3.97
C SER A 189 -2.04 27.67 -3.17
N GLU A 190 -3.22 27.21 -3.61
CA GLU A 190 -4.48 27.36 -2.87
C GLU A 190 -4.51 26.37 -1.70
N TYR A 191 -3.99 25.17 -1.94
CA TYR A 191 -3.87 24.12 -0.93
C TYR A 191 -3.12 24.60 0.32
N ILE A 192 -1.98 25.29 0.19
CA ILE A 192 -1.15 25.65 1.36
C ILE A 192 -1.84 26.61 2.34
N ASN A 193 -2.74 27.48 1.86
CA ASN A 193 -3.35 28.52 2.70
C ASN A 193 -4.63 28.06 3.41
N ASP A 194 -5.30 27.02 2.89
CA ASP A 194 -6.63 26.60 3.34
C ASP A 194 -6.62 25.30 4.17
N LEU A 195 -5.46 24.90 4.69
CA LEU A 195 -5.28 23.66 5.44
C LEU A 195 -5.23 23.89 6.94
N GLU A 196 -6.06 23.14 7.66
CA GLU A 196 -5.99 23.04 9.11
C GLU A 196 -5.61 21.60 9.49
N TRP A 197 -4.50 21.44 10.22
CA TRP A 197 -3.98 20.14 10.65
C TRP A 197 -3.97 20.04 12.18
N ILE A 198 -4.23 18.83 12.68
CA ILE A 198 -3.79 18.43 14.02
C ILE A 198 -2.38 17.85 13.87
N ASP A 199 -1.40 18.48 14.52
CA ASP A 199 -0.09 17.88 14.69
C ASP A 199 -0.20 16.66 15.63
N PRO A 200 0.50 15.56 15.31
CA PRO A 200 0.42 14.35 16.12
C PRO A 200 0.94 14.60 17.54
N ILE A 201 0.18 14.09 18.52
CA ILE A 201 0.54 14.17 19.94
C ILE A 201 1.65 13.16 20.27
N ASP A 202 1.64 12.00 19.60
CA ASP A 202 2.66 10.97 19.75
C ASP A 202 3.82 11.21 18.77
N PRO A 203 5.05 11.48 19.24
CA PRO A 203 6.22 11.61 18.36
C PRO A 203 6.57 10.33 17.59
N ALA A 204 5.99 9.18 17.94
CA ALA A 204 6.12 7.93 17.20
C ALA A 204 5.16 7.81 16.00
N ASP A 205 4.08 8.61 15.95
CA ASP A 205 3.18 8.71 14.81
C ASP A 205 3.38 10.05 14.09
N PRO A 206 4.13 10.11 12.98
CA PRO A 206 4.36 11.37 12.28
C PRO A 206 3.15 11.84 11.46
N ALA A 207 2.05 11.09 11.42
CA ALA A 207 0.92 11.40 10.57
C ALA A 207 0.08 12.56 11.13
N ARG A 208 0.06 13.68 10.40
CA ARG A 208 -0.89 14.77 10.67
C ARG A 208 -2.30 14.35 10.25
N THR A 209 -3.28 14.78 11.03
CA THR A 209 -4.70 14.57 10.71
C THR A 209 -5.29 15.86 10.18
N LEU A 210 -5.91 15.81 8.99
CA LEU A 210 -6.52 16.98 8.38
C LEU A 210 -7.88 17.28 9.04
N LEU A 211 -8.07 18.52 9.51
CA LEU A 211 -9.33 19.00 10.06
C LEU A 211 -10.25 19.54 8.98
N ALA A 212 -9.72 20.45 8.16
CA ALA A 212 -10.49 21.18 7.16
C ALA A 212 -9.67 21.39 5.89
N LEU A 213 -10.40 21.43 4.77
CA LEU A 213 -9.88 21.84 3.46
C LEU A 213 -10.99 22.58 2.72
N LYS A 214 -10.89 23.91 2.66
CA LYS A 214 -11.94 24.78 2.08
C LYS A 214 -13.32 24.48 2.71
N GLN A 215 -14.31 24.03 1.92
CA GLN A 215 -15.65 23.67 2.39
C GLN A 215 -15.73 22.26 3.01
N PHE A 216 -14.67 21.46 2.91
CA PHE A 216 -14.66 20.08 3.40
C PHE A 216 -14.22 20.02 4.87
N ARG A 217 -14.90 19.16 5.65
CA ARG A 217 -14.59 18.85 7.04
C ARG A 217 -14.54 17.34 7.22
N PHE A 218 -13.59 16.85 8.01
CA PHE A 218 -13.32 15.40 8.13
C PHE A 218 -13.92 14.75 9.38
N LYS A 219 -14.87 15.44 10.02
CA LYS A 219 -15.73 14.89 11.08
C LYS A 219 -17.16 15.39 10.89
N PRO A 220 -18.19 14.57 11.20
CA PRO A 220 -19.58 15.00 11.07
C PRO A 220 -19.94 16.19 11.95
N ASP A 221 -19.40 16.22 13.17
CA ASP A 221 -19.74 17.25 14.17
C ASP A 221 -19.27 18.65 13.78
N ASP A 222 -18.28 18.76 12.91
CA ASP A 222 -17.71 20.04 12.45
C ASP A 222 -18.70 20.85 11.59
N CYS A 223 -19.80 20.24 11.12
CA CYS A 223 -20.86 20.92 10.36
C CYS A 223 -22.14 21.18 11.18
N LEU A 224 -22.17 20.89 12.48
CA LEU A 224 -23.39 21.05 13.30
C LEU A 224 -23.98 22.48 13.29
N SER A 225 -23.12 23.48 13.10
CA SER A 225 -23.50 24.90 13.04
C SER A 225 -24.08 25.33 11.69
N ASP A 226 -23.93 24.52 10.64
CA ASP A 226 -24.39 24.84 9.29
C ASP A 226 -25.62 23.98 8.92
N PRO A 227 -26.84 24.53 8.95
CA PRO A 227 -28.06 23.78 8.62
C PRO A 227 -28.17 23.43 7.13
N GLN A 228 -27.30 24.00 6.27
CA GLN A 228 -27.23 23.69 4.84
C GLN A 228 -26.08 22.72 4.51
N ALA A 229 -25.38 22.19 5.53
CA ALA A 229 -24.29 21.28 5.32
C ALA A 229 -24.73 19.95 4.69
N ALA A 230 -23.93 19.48 3.74
CA ALA A 230 -24.04 18.14 3.19
C ALA A 230 -23.16 17.17 3.99
N TYR A 231 -23.59 15.91 4.09
CA TYR A 231 -22.84 14.87 4.79
C TYR A 231 -22.53 13.69 3.88
N ILE A 232 -21.28 13.23 3.89
CA ILE A 232 -20.83 12.01 3.21
C ILE A 232 -20.47 10.99 4.29
N LEU A 233 -21.42 10.12 4.61
CA LEU A 233 -21.32 9.16 5.72
C LEU A 233 -21.28 7.72 5.22
N THR A 234 -20.89 6.77 6.06
CA THR A 234 -21.05 5.34 5.73
C THR A 234 -22.53 4.96 5.72
N LEU A 235 -22.85 3.84 5.07
CA LEU A 235 -24.25 3.34 4.97
C LEU A 235 -24.94 3.07 6.32
N LYS A 236 -24.19 3.04 7.43
CA LYS A 236 -24.72 2.78 8.78
C LYS A 236 -24.92 4.04 9.61
N GLU A 237 -24.44 5.18 9.12
CA GLU A 237 -24.46 6.46 9.81
C GLU A 237 -25.59 7.34 9.29
N THR A 238 -26.07 8.24 10.16
CA THR A 238 -27.06 9.26 9.85
C THR A 238 -26.50 10.63 10.24
N PRO A 239 -26.98 11.73 9.64
CA PRO A 239 -26.57 13.08 10.03
C PRO A 239 -26.79 13.31 11.54
N PRO A 240 -25.89 14.06 12.20
CA PRO A 240 -25.93 14.22 13.66
C PRO A 240 -27.05 15.15 14.13
N ASN A 241 -27.62 15.98 13.24
CA ASN A 241 -28.74 16.86 13.56
C ASN A 241 -30.08 16.23 13.12
N PRO A 242 -30.92 15.74 14.04
CA PRO A 242 -32.19 15.08 13.71
C PRO A 242 -33.30 16.07 13.34
N ASP A 243 -33.13 17.37 13.61
CA ASP A 243 -34.16 18.39 13.38
C ASP A 243 -34.20 18.84 11.91
N ILE A 244 -33.19 18.49 11.12
CA ILE A 244 -33.11 18.81 9.69
C ILE A 244 -33.58 17.60 8.89
N GLU A 245 -34.46 17.84 7.93
CA GLU A 245 -34.89 16.81 6.99
C GLU A 245 -33.86 16.68 5.86
N TYR A 246 -33.36 15.48 5.63
CA TYR A 246 -32.38 15.20 4.58
C TYR A 246 -32.96 14.35 3.45
N LYS A 247 -32.44 14.55 2.24
CA LYS A 247 -32.55 13.62 1.12
C LYS A 247 -31.24 12.83 1.01
N ASP A 248 -31.35 11.50 0.93
CA ASP A 248 -30.20 10.63 0.76
C ASP A 248 -29.98 10.20 -0.70
N LYS A 249 -28.71 10.00 -1.07
CA LYS A 249 -28.29 9.25 -2.25
C LYS A 249 -27.21 8.27 -1.88
N LYS A 250 -27.47 6.98 -2.14
CA LYS A 250 -26.56 5.89 -1.80
C LYS A 250 -25.53 5.65 -2.91
N PHE A 251 -24.31 5.39 -2.46
CA PHE A 251 -23.15 4.92 -3.21
C PHE A 251 -22.68 3.59 -2.61
N THR A 252 -21.63 2.98 -3.14
CA THR A 252 -21.22 1.61 -2.77
C THR A 252 -21.01 1.44 -1.26
N LYS A 253 -20.20 2.31 -0.63
CA LYS A 253 -19.96 2.28 0.83
C LYS A 253 -20.46 3.52 1.56
N PHE A 254 -20.93 4.52 0.81
CA PHE A 254 -21.23 5.85 1.33
C PHE A 254 -22.66 6.24 0.99
N VAL A 255 -23.19 7.18 1.77
CA VAL A 255 -24.44 7.85 1.52
C VAL A 255 -24.20 9.34 1.63
N VAL A 256 -24.67 10.09 0.63
CA VAL A 256 -24.67 11.54 0.66
C VAL A 256 -26.02 12.01 1.15
N TRP A 257 -26.03 12.75 2.24
CA TRP A 257 -27.20 13.41 2.81
C TRP A 257 -27.15 14.89 2.47
N LEU A 258 -28.20 15.37 1.80
CA LEU A 258 -28.37 16.78 1.45
C LEU A 258 -29.58 17.32 2.23
N PRO A 259 -29.49 18.49 2.87
CA PRO A 259 -30.63 19.11 3.52
C PRO A 259 -31.70 19.45 2.48
N LYS A 260 -32.98 19.36 2.87
CA LYS A 260 -34.12 19.69 2.01
C LYS A 260 -34.42 21.18 1.95
#